data_AF-A0A8T4S6U9-F1
#
_entry.id   AF-A0A8T4S6U9-F1
#
_cell.length_a   1.000
_cell.length_b   1.000
_cell.length_c   1.000
_cell.angle_alpha   90.00
_cell.angle_beta   90.00
_cell.angle_gamma   90.00
#
_symmetry.space_group_name_H-M   'P 1'
#
loop_
_entity.id
_entity.type
_entity.pdbx_description
1 polymer ?
#
loop_
_entity_poly.entity_id
_entity_poly.type
_entity_poly.pdbx_seq_one_letter_code
_entity_poly.pdbx_strand_id
1 'polypeptide(L)'
;MINQQEIKKSEEFSIVKKHVTPQGFLMLAVCDENLLGKRFEEGKLQLDLTVNYYNGDRVDETELLQLLKKTYQGNFVGESCIAIAIKHHFLSKESIKHIAGIAYANMCQIDEIK
;
A
#
# COMPACT_ATOMS: atom_id res chain seq x y z
N MET A 1 -7.44 36.99 15.17
CA MET A 1 -6.08 36.42 14.94
C MET A 1 -5.68 35.81 16.27
N ILE A 2 -5.56 34.52 16.51
CA ILE A 2 -5.22 33.32 15.73
C ILE A 2 -5.98 32.15 16.39
N ASN A 3 -6.47 31.17 15.62
CA ASN A 3 -6.53 29.78 16.09
C ASN A 3 -6.45 28.84 14.88
N GLN A 4 -5.26 28.76 14.30
CA GLN A 4 -4.88 27.62 13.49
C GLN A 4 -4.51 26.53 14.50
N GLN A 5 -5.50 25.76 14.94
CA GLN A 5 -5.22 24.45 15.52
C GLN A 5 -4.54 23.65 14.43
N GLU A 6 -3.20 23.64 14.50
CA GLU A 6 -2.32 22.70 13.83
C GLU A 6 -2.79 21.29 14.17
N ILE A 7 -3.71 20.77 13.38
CA ILE A 7 -3.78 19.34 13.17
C ILE A 7 -2.52 19.03 12.37
N LYS A 8 -1.43 18.70 13.07
CA LYS A 8 -0.36 17.90 12.50
C LYS A 8 -1.05 16.66 11.95
N LYS A 9 -1.39 16.68 10.67
CA LYS A 9 -1.72 15.47 9.93
C LYS A 9 -0.46 14.63 10.09
N SER A 10 -0.51 13.61 10.94
CA SER A 10 0.59 12.65 11.04
C SER A 10 0.92 12.26 9.62
N GLU A 11 2.15 12.49 9.19
CA GLU A 11 2.60 12.02 7.89
C GLU A 11 2.44 10.49 7.93
N GLU A 12 1.39 9.99 7.30
CA GLU A 12 1.10 8.57 7.23
C GLU A 12 2.04 7.98 6.19
N PHE A 13 3.15 7.44 6.66
CA PHE A 13 4.14 6.82 5.82
C PHE A 13 3.76 5.39 5.48
N SER A 14 4.03 5.02 4.24
CA SER A 14 3.95 3.63 3.78
C SER A 14 5.36 3.09 3.55
N ILE A 15 5.55 1.81 3.79
CA ILE A 15 6.72 1.07 3.36
C ILE A 15 6.42 0.49 1.99
N VAL A 16 7.20 0.86 0.98
CA VAL A 16 6.99 0.42 -0.40
C VAL A 16 8.20 -0.35 -0.90
N LYS A 17 7.99 -1.64 -1.17
CA LYS A 17 8.96 -2.50 -1.82
C LYS A 17 8.66 -2.61 -3.30
N LYS A 18 9.65 -2.27 -4.12
CA LYS A 18 9.56 -2.30 -5.60
C LYS A 18 10.14 -3.62 -6.10
N HIS A 19 9.48 -4.23 -7.07
CA HIS A 19 10.00 -5.36 -7.82
C HIS A 19 9.74 -5.13 -9.30
N VAL A 20 10.77 -5.27 -10.14
CA VAL A 20 10.62 -5.18 -11.59
C VAL A 20 10.74 -6.58 -12.15
N THR A 21 9.72 -7.03 -12.89
CA THR A 21 9.74 -8.35 -13.52
C THR A 21 10.76 -8.39 -14.66
N PRO A 22 11.18 -9.58 -15.14
CA PRO A 22 12.05 -9.68 -16.31
C PRO A 22 11.48 -9.03 -17.58
N GLN A 23 10.15 -8.89 -17.67
CA GLN A 23 9.45 -8.21 -18.76
C GLN A 23 9.39 -6.68 -18.60
N GLY A 24 9.92 -6.14 -17.49
CA GLY A 24 9.97 -4.72 -17.22
C GLY A 24 8.76 -4.15 -16.45
N PHE A 25 7.84 -5.00 -15.98
CA PHE A 25 6.67 -4.52 -15.22
C PHE A 25 7.04 -4.19 -13.79
N LEU A 26 6.67 -2.99 -13.33
CA LEU A 26 6.82 -2.59 -11.94
C LEU A 26 5.69 -3.16 -11.08
N MET A 27 6.06 -3.89 -10.03
CA MET A 27 5.17 -4.40 -8.99
C MET A 27 5.52 -3.75 -7.65
N LEU A 28 4.49 -3.40 -6.87
CA LEU A 28 4.65 -2.81 -5.55
C LEU A 28 4.04 -3.70 -4.46
N ALA A 29 4.76 -3.84 -3.35
CA ALA A 29 4.16 -4.21 -2.08
C ALA A 29 4.16 -2.96 -1.19
N VAL A 30 2.98 -2.54 -0.76
CA VAL A 30 2.72 -1.32 0.01
C VAL A 30 2.17 -1.73 1.37
N CYS A 31 2.76 -1.24 2.45
CA CYS A 31 2.36 -1.60 3.80
C CYS A 31 2.38 -0.38 4.71
N ASP A 32 1.38 -0.24 5.58
CA ASP A 32 1.43 0.75 6.65
C ASP A 32 2.62 0.46 7.57
N GLU A 33 3.43 1.48 7.89
CA GLU A 33 4.67 1.32 8.65
C GLU A 33 4.47 0.64 10.01
N ASN A 34 3.33 0.88 10.67
CA ASN A 34 3.00 0.29 11.96
C ASN A 34 2.69 -1.21 11.91
N LEU A 35 2.51 -1.80 10.72
CA LEU A 35 2.29 -3.24 10.52
C LEU A 35 3.59 -4.00 10.20
N LEU A 36 4.66 -3.29 9.84
CA LEU A 36 5.94 -3.89 9.49
C LEU A 36 6.48 -4.77 10.63
N GLY A 37 7.06 -5.92 10.28
CA GLY A 37 7.65 -6.84 11.26
C GLY A 37 6.65 -7.73 11.98
N LYS A 38 5.36 -7.69 11.61
CA LYS A 38 4.29 -8.47 12.24
C LYS A 38 3.80 -9.60 11.35
N ARG A 39 3.15 -10.59 11.97
CA ARG A 39 2.48 -11.70 11.30
C ARG A 39 1.07 -11.82 11.84
N PHE A 40 0.12 -12.04 10.94
CA PHE A 40 -1.30 -12.17 11.26
C PHE A 40 -1.84 -13.45 10.61
N GLU A 41 -2.67 -14.20 11.34
CA GLU A 41 -3.19 -15.49 10.90
C GLU A 41 -4.68 -15.58 11.18
N GLU A 42 -5.44 -16.12 10.22
CA GLU A 42 -6.87 -16.39 10.34
C GLU A 42 -7.22 -17.71 9.66
N GLY A 43 -7.44 -18.75 10.46
CA GLY A 43 -7.69 -20.10 9.95
C GLY A 43 -6.51 -20.63 9.14
N LYS A 44 -6.67 -20.71 7.82
CA LYS A 44 -5.62 -21.14 6.87
C LYS A 44 -4.92 -19.98 6.15
N LEU A 45 -5.31 -18.74 6.44
CA LEU A 45 -4.78 -17.54 5.80
C LEU A 45 -3.69 -16.92 6.69
N GLN A 46 -2.67 -16.35 6.05
CA GLN A 46 -1.54 -15.72 6.72
C GLN A 46 -1.12 -14.44 5.98
N LEU A 47 -0.94 -13.36 6.72
CA LEU A 47 -0.19 -12.17 6.31
C LEU A 47 1.15 -12.18 7.05
N ASP A 48 2.25 -12.31 6.31
CA ASP A 48 3.60 -12.28 6.86
C ASP A 48 4.35 -11.02 6.42
N LEU A 49 4.47 -10.07 7.35
CA LEU A 49 5.18 -8.82 7.16
C LEU A 49 6.52 -8.82 7.91
N THR A 50 6.96 -9.98 8.43
CA THR A 50 8.19 -10.15 9.22
C THR A 50 9.44 -10.22 8.35
N VAL A 51 9.28 -10.65 7.11
CA VAL A 51 10.39 -10.97 6.20
C VAL A 51 10.94 -9.70 5.58
N ASN A 52 12.25 -9.69 5.26
CA ASN A 52 12.91 -8.73 4.35
C ASN A 52 12.21 -8.54 2.99
N TYR A 53 11.11 -9.26 2.72
CA TYR A 53 10.21 -8.96 1.63
C TYR A 53 9.68 -7.51 1.69
N TYR A 54 9.54 -6.91 2.88
CA TYR A 54 9.17 -5.50 3.07
C TYR A 54 10.35 -4.61 3.50
N ASN A 55 11.60 -4.91 3.09
CA ASN A 55 12.71 -3.95 3.13
C ASN A 55 12.53 -2.88 2.05
N GLY A 56 11.41 -2.19 2.10
CA GLY A 56 11.01 -1.14 1.17
C GLY A 56 11.44 0.22 1.65
N ASP A 57 11.28 1.21 0.77
CA ASP A 57 11.52 2.60 1.12
C ASP A 57 10.33 3.13 1.92
N ARG A 58 10.61 3.93 2.95
CA ARG A 58 9.59 4.74 3.61
C ARG A 58 9.22 5.88 2.67
N VAL A 59 7.94 5.95 2.29
CA VAL A 59 7.44 6.94 1.33
C VAL A 59 6.23 7.68 1.87
N ASP A 60 6.07 8.93 1.47
CA ASP A 60 4.88 9.73 1.76
C ASP A 60 3.75 9.50 0.73
N GLU A 61 2.60 10.18 0.91
CA GLU A 61 1.46 10.12 -0.02
C GLU A 61 1.87 10.52 -1.45
N THR A 62 2.68 11.58 -1.60
CA THR A 62 3.07 12.12 -2.91
C THR A 62 3.93 11.12 -3.68
N GLU A 63 4.93 10.54 -3.01
CA GLU A 63 5.84 9.53 -3.54
C GLU A 63 5.10 8.23 -3.87
N LEU A 64 4.21 7.77 -2.99
CA LEU A 64 3.36 6.61 -3.25
C LEU A 64 2.56 6.80 -4.54
N LEU A 65 1.94 7.97 -4.74
CA LEU A 65 1.17 8.25 -5.97
C LEU A 65 2.03 8.24 -7.24
N GLN A 66 3.26 8.74 -7.18
CA GLN A 66 4.18 8.68 -8.32
C GLN A 66 4.54 7.24 -8.68
N LEU A 67 4.69 6.37 -7.69
CA LEU A 67 4.96 4.95 -7.90
C LEU A 67 3.72 4.23 -8.46
N LEU A 68 2.53 4.50 -7.90
CA LEU A 68 1.28 3.88 -8.34
C LEU A 68 0.97 4.17 -9.81
N LYS A 69 1.22 5.40 -10.29
CA LYS A 69 1.02 5.78 -11.71
C LYS A 69 1.88 4.99 -12.70
N LYS A 70 2.94 4.34 -12.25
CA LYS A 70 3.89 3.58 -13.10
C LYS A 70 3.79 2.07 -12.88
N THR A 71 2.94 1.65 -11.95
CA THR A 71 2.93 0.29 -11.43
C THR A 71 1.91 -0.54 -12.18
N TYR A 72 2.34 -1.72 -12.60
CA TYR A 72 1.47 -2.72 -13.21
C TYR A 72 0.62 -3.43 -12.16
N GLN A 73 1.20 -3.82 -11.02
CA GLN A 73 0.48 -4.50 -9.93
C GLN A 73 0.87 -3.96 -8.56
N GLY A 74 -0.10 -3.72 -7.68
CA GLY A 74 0.13 -3.30 -6.29
C GLY A 74 -0.60 -4.18 -5.30
N ASN A 75 0.10 -4.62 -4.24
CA ASN A 75 -0.48 -5.31 -3.10
C ASN A 75 -0.38 -4.41 -1.87
N PHE A 76 -1.51 -4.11 -1.23
CA PHE A 76 -1.63 -3.15 -0.13
C PHE A 76 -2.04 -3.86 1.16
N VAL A 77 -1.42 -3.50 2.27
CA VAL A 77 -1.75 -4.00 3.61
C VAL A 77 -1.76 -2.85 4.60
N GLY A 78 -2.92 -2.57 5.19
CA GLY A 78 -3.14 -1.47 6.12
C GLY A 78 -4.12 -0.41 5.62
N GLU A 79 -4.80 0.23 6.56
CA GLU A 79 -5.89 1.17 6.28
C GLU A 79 -5.40 2.47 5.63
N SER A 80 -4.24 2.98 6.04
CA SER A 80 -3.72 4.27 5.58
C SER A 80 -3.35 4.22 4.10
N CYS A 81 -2.54 3.23 3.69
CA CYS A 81 -2.15 3.08 2.30
C CYS A 81 -3.33 2.74 1.38
N ILE A 82 -4.30 1.95 1.86
CA ILE A 82 -5.54 1.65 1.14
C ILE A 82 -6.39 2.92 0.98
N ALA A 83 -6.54 3.73 2.02
CA ALA A 83 -7.29 4.99 1.95
C ALA A 83 -6.70 5.95 0.92
N ILE A 84 -5.37 6.06 0.84
CA ILE A 84 -4.68 6.83 -0.20
C ILE A 84 -5.01 6.28 -1.59
N ALA A 85 -4.86 4.97 -1.79
CA ALA A 85 -5.13 4.35 -3.08
C ALA A 85 -6.60 4.51 -3.54
N ILE A 86 -7.57 4.44 -2.62
CA ILE A 86 -8.99 4.69 -2.91
C ILE A 86 -9.24 6.16 -3.23
N LYS A 87 -8.68 7.09 -2.44
CA LYS A 87 -8.79 8.53 -2.66
C LYS A 87 -8.36 8.93 -4.06
N HIS A 88 -7.36 8.24 -4.62
CA HIS A 88 -6.81 8.50 -5.94
C HIS A 88 -7.23 7.47 -7.01
N HIS A 89 -8.30 6.71 -6.74
CA HIS A 89 -8.96 5.81 -7.69
C HIS A 89 -8.12 4.62 -8.20
N PHE A 90 -7.06 4.23 -7.48
CA PHE A 90 -6.29 3.01 -7.76
C PHE A 90 -6.94 1.75 -7.18
N LEU A 91 -7.76 1.90 -6.14
CA LEU A 91 -8.54 0.83 -5.53
C LEU A 91 -10.01 1.26 -5.39
N SER A 92 -10.90 0.28 -5.34
CA SER A 92 -12.31 0.48 -4.98
C SER A 92 -12.58 -0.07 -3.58
N LYS A 93 -13.60 0.44 -2.88
CA LYS A 93 -13.93 -0.04 -1.52
C LYS A 93 -14.32 -1.52 -1.49
N GLU A 94 -14.85 -2.01 -2.60
CA GLU A 94 -15.27 -3.39 -2.80
C GLU A 94 -14.08 -4.35 -2.94
N SER A 95 -12.87 -3.82 -3.24
CA SER A 95 -11.64 -4.61 -3.35
C SER A 95 -11.00 -4.94 -1.99
N ILE A 96 -11.45 -4.29 -0.91
CA ILE A 96 -10.87 -4.44 0.42
C ILE A 96 -11.31 -5.77 1.04
N LYS A 97 -10.33 -6.52 1.53
CA LYS A 97 -10.50 -7.78 2.26
C LYS A 97 -9.80 -7.68 3.61
N HIS A 98 -10.10 -8.61 4.51
CA HIS A 98 -9.49 -8.65 5.84
C HIS A 98 -8.95 -10.04 6.14
N ILE A 99 -7.81 -10.09 6.84
CA ILE A 99 -7.26 -11.29 7.49
C ILE A 99 -6.93 -10.89 8.92
N ALA A 100 -7.52 -11.56 9.92
CA ALA A 100 -7.32 -11.24 11.34
C ALA A 100 -7.57 -9.76 11.66
N GLY A 101 -8.59 -9.18 11.01
CA GLY A 101 -8.95 -7.76 11.15
C GLY A 101 -8.03 -6.76 10.43
N ILE A 102 -6.98 -7.22 9.73
CA ILE A 102 -6.08 -6.34 8.97
C ILE A 102 -6.57 -6.22 7.53
N ALA A 103 -6.85 -4.99 7.10
CA ALA A 103 -7.25 -4.68 5.73
C ALA A 103 -6.11 -4.94 4.73
N TYR A 104 -6.46 -5.56 3.61
CA TYR A 104 -5.58 -5.73 2.46
C TYR A 104 -6.36 -5.63 1.15
N ALA A 105 -5.69 -5.22 0.09
CA ALA A 105 -6.27 -5.11 -1.24
C ALA A 105 -5.18 -5.27 -2.31
N ASN A 106 -5.59 -5.60 -3.54
CA ASN A 106 -4.66 -5.71 -4.67
C ASN A 106 -5.23 -4.94 -5.87
N MET A 107 -4.36 -4.32 -6.65
CA MET A 107 -4.69 -3.67 -7.92
C MET A 107 -3.87 -4.29 -9.06
N CYS A 108 -4.42 -4.23 -10.27
CA CYS A 108 -3.70 -4.47 -11.52
C CYS A 108 -4.11 -3.39 -12.51
N GLN A 109 -3.13 -2.75 -13.17
CA GLN A 109 -3.36 -1.80 -14.26
C GLN A 109 -3.22 -2.55 -15.58
N ILE A 110 -4.24 -2.46 -16.41
CA ILE A 110 -4.25 -3.05 -17.74
C ILE A 110 -4.22 -1.89 -18.72
N ASP A 111 -3.10 -1.76 -19.42
CA ASP A 111 -3.01 -0.83 -20.55
C ASP A 111 -3.60 -1.49 -21.80
N GLU A 112 -4.42 -0.76 -22.54
CA GLU A 112 -4.78 -1.15 -23.90
C GLU A 112 -3.53 -1.04 -24.77
N ILE A 113 -3.18 -2.13 -25.47
CA ILE A 113 -2.17 -2.09 -26.52
C ILE A 113 -2.72 -1.18 -27.62
N LYS A 114 -2.11 -0.01 -27.79
CA LYS A 114 -2.38 0.88 -28.94
C LYS A 114 -1.82 0.29 -30.23
#